data_AF-A0A8D8V2Q3-F1
#
_entry.id   AF-A0A8D8V2Q3-F1
#
_cell.length_a   1.000
_cell.length_b   1.000
_cell.length_c   1.000
_cell.angle_alpha   90.00
_cell.angle_beta   90.00
_cell.angle_gamma   90.00
#
_symmetry.space_group_name_H-M   'P 1'
#
loop_
_entity.id
_entity.type
_entity.pdbx_description
1 polymer ?
#
loop_
_entity_poly.entity_id
_entity_poly.type
_entity_poly.pdbx_seq_one_letter_code
_entity_poly.pdbx_strand_id
1 'polypeptide(L)'
;MQRQLRNLTREISSTDRSVVYQPQVEVCGSQFTSSWLGALYAYKGLLLVVGGYMAWETRHVKLQALNDAQYIGLSVYLAVVTSALVVIVANLIVERVTLAFVLITVLILLSTTSSLCFLFIPKIHAILTHDDNPIMLTTGLKIEFNTRR
;
A
#
# COMPACT_ATOMS: atom_id res chain seq x y z
N MET A 1 2.30 -7.92 25.60
CA MET A 1 1.55 -6.69 25.26
C MET A 1 0.80 -6.25 26.50
N GLN A 2 0.93 -4.99 26.90
CA GLN A 2 0.27 -4.42 28.05
C GLN A 2 -0.51 -3.17 27.64
N ARG A 3 -1.66 -2.96 28.27
CA ARG A 3 -2.46 -1.74 28.12
C ARG A 3 -1.73 -0.59 28.82
N GLN A 4 -1.46 0.50 28.09
CA GLN A 4 -0.86 1.73 28.63
C GLN A 4 -1.80 2.90 28.37
N LEU A 5 -1.99 3.78 29.36
CA LEU A 5 -2.72 5.03 29.17
C LEU A 5 -1.78 6.09 28.62
N ARG A 6 -2.21 6.78 27.57
CA ARG A 6 -1.50 7.93 26.99
C ARG A 6 -2.33 9.20 27.21
N ASN A 7 -1.71 10.19 27.83
CA ASN A 7 -2.33 11.50 28.06
C ASN A 7 -2.24 12.35 26.79
N LEU A 8 -3.35 12.96 26.39
CA LEU A 8 -3.41 13.92 25.29
C LEU A 8 -3.19 15.35 25.80
N THR A 9 -3.19 16.32 24.89
CA THR A 9 -3.15 17.75 25.24
C THR A 9 -4.32 18.12 26.15
N ARG A 10 -4.04 18.89 27.21
CA ARG A 10 -5.06 19.35 28.16
C ARG A 10 -5.97 20.37 27.51
N GLU A 11 -7.26 20.26 27.79
CA GLU A 11 -8.27 21.17 27.29
C GLU A 11 -8.89 21.93 28.49
N ILE A 12 -8.95 23.26 28.40
CA ILE A 12 -9.58 24.10 29.43
C ILE A 12 -11.07 24.12 29.15
N SER A 13 -11.90 23.94 30.18
CA SER A 13 -13.35 23.99 30.03
C SER A 13 -13.81 25.36 29.51
N SER A 14 -14.72 25.35 28.54
CA SER A 14 -15.31 26.56 27.98
C SER A 14 -16.29 27.26 28.92
N THR A 15 -16.91 26.50 29.83
CA THR A 15 -17.91 27.01 30.79
C THR A 15 -17.26 27.52 32.08
N ASP A 16 -16.18 26.88 32.53
CA ASP A 16 -15.50 27.24 33.79
C ASP A 16 -13.97 27.15 33.63
N ARG A 17 -13.30 28.30 33.66
CA ARG A 17 -11.84 28.38 33.47
C ARG A 17 -11.04 27.77 34.63
N SER A 18 -11.67 27.42 35.74
CA SER A 18 -11.03 26.70 36.85
C SER A 18 -10.96 25.19 36.62
N VAL A 19 -11.68 24.65 35.62
CA VAL A 19 -11.74 23.23 35.30
C VAL A 19 -10.87 22.91 34.08
N VAL A 20 -9.96 21.94 34.23
CA VAL A 20 -9.08 21.44 33.16
C VAL A 20 -9.36 19.96 32.92
N TYR A 21 -9.65 19.60 31.67
CA TYR A 21 -9.82 18.22 31.25
C TYR A 21 -8.49 17.64 30.76
N GLN A 22 -8.17 16.43 31.22
CA GLN A 22 -7.04 15.64 30.75
C GLN A 22 -7.58 14.45 29.96
N PRO A 23 -7.72 14.54 28.63
CA PRO A 23 -8.13 13.40 27.82
C PRO A 23 -7.04 12.31 27.87
N GLN A 24 -7.49 11.05 27.94
CA GLN A 24 -6.65 9.87 28.00
C GLN A 24 -7.12 8.83 26.98
N VAL A 25 -6.17 8.18 26.31
CA VAL A 25 -6.46 7.08 25.38
C VAL A 25 -5.71 5.82 25.81
N GLU A 26 -6.36 4.68 25.65
CA GLU A 26 -5.75 3.38 25.89
C GLU A 26 -4.99 2.93 24.65
N VAL A 27 -3.69 2.69 24.79
CA VAL A 27 -2.82 2.19 23.72
C VAL A 27 -2.22 0.84 24.12
N CYS A 28 -1.99 0.00 23.13
CA CYS A 28 -1.33 -1.28 23.34
C CYS A 28 0.18 -1.13 23.13
N GLY A 29 0.97 -1.55 24.12
CA GLY A 29 2.42 -1.39 24.10
C GLY A 29 3.19 -2.54 24.74
N SER A 30 4.50 -2.41 24.71
CA SER A 30 5.50 -3.29 25.29
C SER A 30 6.72 -2.43 25.66
N GLN A 31 7.56 -2.92 26.57
CA GLN A 31 8.77 -2.20 27.01
C GLN A 31 9.70 -1.87 25.83
N PHE A 32 9.78 -2.75 24.83
CA PHE A 32 10.64 -2.59 23.65
C PHE A 32 9.86 -2.32 22.36
N THR A 33 8.66 -1.73 22.44
CA THR A 33 7.84 -1.46 21.23
C THR A 33 8.61 -0.67 20.18
N SER A 34 9.35 0.38 20.56
CA SER A 34 10.10 1.20 19.61
C SER A 34 11.19 0.41 18.88
N SER A 35 11.95 -0.43 19.59
CA SER A 35 13.00 -1.27 18.98
C SER A 35 12.41 -2.30 18.01
N TRP A 36 11.34 -2.98 18.40
CA TRP A 36 10.67 -3.95 17.53
C TRP A 36 10.05 -3.30 16.29
N LEU A 37 9.37 -2.17 16.47
CA LEU A 37 8.75 -1.42 15.39
C LEU A 37 9.81 -0.87 14.43
N GLY A 38 10.92 -0.36 14.94
CA GLY A 38 12.07 0.10 14.15
C GLY A 38 12.70 -1.02 13.32
N ALA A 39 12.92 -2.19 13.91
CA ALA A 39 13.44 -3.35 13.17
C ALA A 39 12.49 -3.80 12.04
N LEU A 40 11.18 -3.81 12.31
CA LEU A 40 10.16 -4.14 11.30
C LEU A 40 10.10 -3.10 10.18
N TYR A 41 10.18 -1.81 10.51
CA TYR A 41 10.20 -0.73 9.52
C TYR A 41 11.46 -0.77 8.66
N ALA A 42 12.63 -1.05 9.23
CA ALA A 42 13.85 -1.21 8.47
C ALA A 42 13.75 -2.39 7.49
N TYR A 43 13.29 -3.55 7.97
CA TYR A 43 13.11 -4.74 7.14
C TYR A 43 12.12 -4.50 5.98
N LYS A 44 10.93 -3.94 6.28
CA LYS A 44 9.92 -3.65 5.26
C LYS A 44 10.36 -2.52 4.32
N GLY A 45 11.05 -1.51 4.83
CA GLY A 45 11.62 -0.42 4.02
C GLY A 45 12.66 -0.92 3.02
N LEU A 46 13.55 -1.83 3.44
CA LEU A 46 14.52 -2.44 2.54
C LEU A 46 13.83 -3.24 1.42
N LEU A 47 12.79 -4.01 1.76
CA LEU A 47 11.98 -4.73 0.75
C LEU A 47 11.34 -3.77 -0.26
N LEU A 48 10.83 -2.62 0.19
CA LEU A 48 10.24 -1.59 -0.68
C LEU A 48 11.28 -0.94 -1.59
N VAL A 49 12.49 -0.67 -1.09
CA VAL A 49 13.59 -0.12 -1.90
C VAL A 49 14.01 -1.11 -2.99
N VAL A 50 14.20 -2.38 -2.63
CA VAL A 50 14.55 -3.44 -3.60
C VAL A 50 13.44 -3.60 -4.65
N GLY A 51 12.17 -3.65 -4.23
CA GLY A 51 11.03 -3.74 -5.15
C GLY A 51 10.93 -2.53 -6.08
N GLY A 52 11.14 -1.32 -5.56
CA GLY A 52 11.17 -0.08 -6.34
C GLY A 52 12.32 -0.06 -7.35
N TYR A 53 13.50 -0.53 -6.97
CA TYR A 53 14.64 -0.67 -7.87
C TYR A 53 14.35 -1.65 -9.02
N MET A 54 13.80 -2.82 -8.71
CA MET A 54 13.38 -3.79 -9.74
C MET A 54 12.30 -3.21 -10.68
N ALA A 55 11.35 -2.44 -10.13
CA ALA A 55 10.33 -1.75 -10.91
C ALA A 55 10.89 -0.57 -11.75
N TRP A 56 12.04 0.00 -11.36
CA TRP A 56 12.72 1.05 -12.11
C TRP A 56 13.50 0.49 -13.30
N GLU A 57 14.26 -0.58 -13.07
CA GLU A 57 15.02 -1.27 -14.12
C GLU A 57 14.10 -1.80 -15.24
N THR A 58 12.91 -2.28 -14.87
CA THR A 58 11.91 -2.77 -15.84
C THR A 58 11.25 -1.65 -16.67
N ARG A 59 11.45 -0.37 -16.36
CA ARG A 59 10.86 0.77 -17.10
C ARG A 59 11.54 1.04 -18.45
N HIS A 60 12.87 0.80 -18.56
CA HIS A 60 13.63 1.14 -19.77
C HIS A 60 13.52 0.08 -20.88
N VAL A 61 13.13 -1.14 -20.54
CA VAL A 61 12.98 -2.23 -21.51
C VAL A 61 11.52 -2.28 -21.95
N LYS A 62 11.14 -1.43 -22.90
CA LYS A 62 9.83 -1.47 -23.56
C LYS A 62 9.73 -2.72 -24.45
N LEU A 63 9.53 -3.89 -23.84
CA LEU A 63 9.08 -5.07 -24.56
C LEU A 63 7.59 -4.91 -24.85
N GLN A 64 7.28 -4.49 -26.08
CA GLN A 64 5.94 -4.26 -26.63
C GLN A 64 5.01 -5.51 -26.60
N ALA A 65 5.51 -6.64 -26.08
CA ALA A 65 4.82 -7.91 -25.92
C ALA A 65 4.34 -8.22 -24.48
N LEU A 66 4.60 -7.35 -23.47
CA LEU A 66 4.26 -7.66 -22.06
C LEU A 66 3.78 -6.43 -21.25
N ASN A 67 2.67 -5.80 -21.67
CA ASN A 67 2.00 -4.70 -20.96
C ASN A 67 1.66 -5.04 -19.48
N ASP A 68 1.55 -6.32 -19.14
CA ASP A 68 1.34 -6.82 -17.77
C ASP A 68 2.45 -6.44 -16.80
N ALA A 69 3.72 -6.39 -17.25
CA ALA A 69 4.84 -6.02 -16.40
C ALA A 69 4.79 -4.54 -15.97
N GLN A 70 4.21 -3.67 -16.80
CA GLN A 70 4.05 -2.26 -16.50
C GLN A 70 3.02 -2.02 -15.37
N TYR A 71 1.92 -2.76 -15.37
CA TYR A 71 0.91 -2.67 -14.31
C TYR A 71 1.44 -3.21 -12.97
N ILE A 72 2.25 -4.26 -12.99
CA ILE A 72 2.95 -4.77 -11.81
C ILE A 72 3.91 -3.69 -11.27
N GLY A 73 4.73 -3.06 -12.13
CA GLY A 73 5.59 -1.95 -11.73
C GLY A 73 4.82 -0.78 -11.11
N LEU A 74 3.70 -0.38 -11.72
CA LEU A 74 2.84 0.68 -11.21
C LEU A 74 2.27 0.38 -9.80
N SER A 75 1.84 -0.86 -9.58
CA SER A 75 1.35 -1.31 -8.25
C SER A 75 2.44 -1.22 -7.17
N VAL A 76 3.69 -1.54 -7.51
CA VAL A 76 4.84 -1.42 -6.60
C VAL A 76 5.09 0.05 -6.27
N TYR A 77 5.09 0.94 -7.26
CA TYR A 77 5.25 2.38 -7.01
C TYR A 77 4.15 2.93 -6.08
N LEU A 78 2.90 2.53 -6.31
CA LEU A 78 1.80 2.95 -5.45
C LEU A 78 1.97 2.42 -4.03
N ALA A 79 2.35 1.16 -3.84
CA ALA A 79 2.61 0.59 -2.53
C ALA A 79 3.76 1.31 -1.78
N VAL A 80 4.82 1.72 -2.48
CA VAL A 80 5.92 2.51 -1.90
C VAL A 80 5.42 3.88 -1.43
N VAL A 81 4.66 4.59 -2.27
CA VAL A 81 4.14 5.93 -1.94
C VAL A 81 3.12 5.86 -0.79
N THR A 82 2.16 4.94 -0.85
CA THR A 82 1.12 4.81 0.19
C THR A 82 1.70 4.36 1.53
N SER A 83 2.67 3.44 1.54
CA SER A 83 3.33 3.02 2.78
C SER A 83 4.12 4.16 3.43
N ALA A 84 4.83 4.98 2.64
CA ALA A 84 5.50 6.18 3.15
C ALA A 84 4.49 7.18 3.75
N LEU A 85 3.37 7.43 3.06
CA LEU A 85 2.29 8.29 3.55
C LEU A 85 1.69 7.78 4.86
N VAL A 86 1.41 6.47 4.98
CA VAL A 86 0.88 5.87 6.20
C VAL A 86 1.83 6.08 7.38
N VAL A 87 3.14 5.89 7.17
CA VAL A 87 4.14 6.13 8.23
C VAL A 87 4.16 7.61 8.64
N ILE A 88 4.13 8.54 7.68
CA ILE A 88 4.08 9.98 7.97
C ILE A 88 2.83 10.33 8.77
N VAL A 89 1.65 9.88 8.32
CA VAL A 89 0.36 10.13 8.99
C VAL A 89 0.36 9.57 10.40
N ALA A 90 0.83 8.33 10.59
CA ALA A 90 0.89 7.68 11.90
C ALA A 90 1.79 8.40 12.91
N ASN A 91 2.84 9.09 12.43
CA ASN A 91 3.76 9.84 13.28
C ASN A 91 3.36 11.31 13.48
N LEU A 92 2.66 11.94 12.53
CA LEU A 92 2.23 13.33 12.64
C LEU A 92 0.91 13.50 13.42
N ILE A 93 -0.03 12.58 13.26
CA ILE A 93 -1.39 12.71 13.81
C ILE A 93 -1.54 11.84 15.06
N VAL A 94 -0.75 12.14 16.09
CA VAL A 94 -0.73 11.34 17.32
C VAL A 94 -1.86 11.73 18.29
N GLU A 95 -2.27 13.00 18.28
CA GLU A 95 -3.27 13.53 19.22
C GLU A 95 -4.72 13.30 18.74
N ARG A 96 -4.93 13.14 17.43
CA ARG A 96 -6.28 12.97 16.85
C ARG A 96 -6.48 11.53 16.37
N VAL A 97 -6.68 10.61 17.32
CA VAL A 97 -6.73 9.16 17.08
C VAL A 97 -7.77 8.76 16.01
N THR A 98 -8.98 9.32 16.06
CA THR A 98 -10.03 9.03 15.07
C THR A 98 -9.64 9.48 13.66
N LEU A 99 -9.05 10.67 13.53
CA LEU A 99 -8.59 11.22 12.26
C LEU A 99 -7.48 10.35 11.68
N ALA A 100 -6.48 10.02 12.50
CA ALA A 100 -5.37 9.16 12.11
C ALA A 100 -5.87 7.77 11.65
N PHE A 101 -6.80 7.18 12.39
CA PHE A 101 -7.40 5.90 12.04
C PHE A 101 -8.11 5.92 10.69
N VAL A 102 -8.94 6.94 10.44
CA VAL A 102 -9.66 7.09 9.16
C VAL A 102 -8.67 7.26 8.00
N LEU A 103 -7.67 8.14 8.15
CA LEU A 103 -6.69 8.39 7.09
C LEU A 103 -5.85 7.15 6.77
N ILE A 104 -5.34 6.45 7.79
CA ILE A 104 -4.57 5.22 7.59
C ILE A 104 -5.42 4.15 6.92
N THR A 105 -6.66 3.95 7.38
CA THR A 105 -7.57 2.93 6.82
C THR A 105 -7.91 3.22 5.37
N VAL A 106 -8.22 4.47 5.03
CA VAL A 106 -8.51 4.89 3.66
C VAL A 106 -7.28 4.68 2.76
N LEU A 107 -6.08 5.08 3.20
CA LEU A 107 -4.85 4.86 2.45
C LEU A 107 -4.60 3.37 2.18
N ILE A 108 -4.82 2.50 3.18
CA ILE A 108 -4.67 1.05 3.03
C ILE A 108 -5.68 0.51 2.03
N LEU A 109 -6.97 0.83 2.19
CA LEU A 109 -8.04 0.35 1.31
C LEU A 109 -7.84 0.80 -0.14
N LEU A 110 -7.46 2.06 -0.36
CA LEU A 110 -7.15 2.56 -1.70
C LEU A 110 -5.96 1.81 -2.28
N SER A 111 -4.87 1.65 -1.53
CA SER A 111 -3.67 0.96 -1.99
C SER A 111 -3.94 -0.50 -2.38
N THR A 112 -4.68 -1.25 -1.55
CA THR A 112 -4.97 -2.67 -1.80
C THR A 112 -5.95 -2.83 -2.96
N THR A 113 -6.99 -1.98 -3.01
CA THR A 113 -7.97 -1.98 -4.11
C THR A 113 -7.29 -1.65 -5.44
N SER A 114 -6.49 -0.58 -5.49
CA SER A 114 -5.74 -0.22 -6.70
C SER A 114 -4.78 -1.32 -7.14
N SER A 115 -4.08 -1.97 -6.20
CA SER A 115 -3.16 -3.08 -6.53
C SER A 115 -3.90 -4.26 -7.17
N LEU A 116 -5.04 -4.66 -6.60
CA LEU A 116 -5.88 -5.72 -7.18
C LEU A 116 -6.40 -5.31 -8.55
N CYS A 117 -6.89 -4.08 -8.69
CA CYS A 117 -7.36 -3.55 -9.97
C CYS A 117 -6.27 -3.60 -11.04
N PHE A 118 -5.05 -3.13 -10.77
CA PHE A 118 -3.98 -3.17 -11.76
C PHE A 118 -3.56 -4.60 -12.16
N LEU A 119 -3.63 -5.56 -11.25
CA LEU A 119 -3.27 -6.95 -11.55
C LEU A 119 -4.37 -7.71 -12.31
N PHE A 120 -5.65 -7.43 -12.03
CA PHE A 120 -6.77 -8.23 -12.53
C PHE A 120 -7.56 -7.58 -13.67
N ILE A 121 -7.65 -6.25 -13.75
CA ILE A 121 -8.37 -5.55 -14.84
C ILE A 121 -7.86 -5.94 -16.23
N PRO A 122 -6.54 -5.92 -16.54
CA PRO A 122 -6.08 -6.27 -17.89
C PRO A 122 -6.44 -7.70 -18.28
N LYS A 123 -6.39 -8.63 -17.31
CA LYS A 123 -6.75 -10.04 -17.52
C LYS A 123 -8.25 -10.23 -17.77
N ILE A 124 -9.09 -9.58 -16.97
CA ILE A 124 -10.55 -9.64 -17.12
C ILE A 124 -10.96 -9.01 -18.47
N HIS A 125 -10.36 -7.87 -18.83
CA HIS A 125 -10.61 -7.22 -20.12
C HIS A 125 -10.21 -8.12 -21.30
N ALA A 126 -9.04 -8.77 -21.23
CA ALA A 126 -8.60 -9.70 -22.26
C ALA A 126 -9.58 -10.88 -22.43
N ILE A 127 -10.06 -11.47 -21.32
CA ILE A 127 -11.04 -12.57 -21.35
C ILE A 127 -12.39 -12.11 -21.91
N LEU A 128 -12.87 -10.93 -21.50
CA LEU A 128 -14.17 -10.43 -21.95
C LEU A 128 -14.17 -9.99 -23.42
N THR A 129 -13.02 -9.55 -23.93
CA THR A 129 -12.87 -9.07 -25.32
C THR A 129 -12.55 -10.22 -26.30
N HIS A 130 -11.94 -11.32 -25.84
CA HIS A 130 -11.67 -12.50 -26.66
C HIS A 130 -12.70 -13.62 -26.41
N ASP A 131 -13.78 -13.61 -27.19
CA ASP A 131 -14.70 -14.74 -27.39
C ASP A 131 -14.24 -15.70 -28.51
N ASP A 132 -12.98 -15.59 -28.97
CA ASP A 132 -12.42 -16.46 -30.02
C ASP A 132 -11.02 -16.97 -29.65
N ASN A 133 -10.97 -18.26 -29.29
CA ASN A 133 -9.79 -19.15 -29.15
C ASN A 133 -8.89 -18.99 -27.89
N PRO A 134 -9.27 -19.59 -26.75
CA PRO A 134 -8.56 -19.48 -25.46
C PRO A 134 -7.20 -20.19 -25.37
N ILE A 135 -6.69 -20.80 -26.45
CA ILE A 135 -5.50 -21.67 -26.40
C ILE A 135 -4.22 -20.98 -26.91
N MET A 136 -4.31 -19.96 -27.80
CA MET A 136 -3.11 -19.34 -28.39
C MET A 136 -2.50 -18.19 -27.57
N LEU A 137 -3.27 -17.51 -26.72
CA LEU A 137 -2.79 -16.32 -26.01
C LEU A 137 -1.98 -16.66 -24.74
N THR A 138 -2.16 -17.86 -24.18
CA THR A 138 -1.54 -18.27 -22.91
C THR A 138 -0.09 -18.74 -23.05
N THR A 139 0.34 -19.10 -24.26
CA THR A 139 1.65 -19.74 -24.50
C THR A 139 2.71 -18.82 -25.11
N GLY A 140 2.40 -17.57 -25.46
CA GLY A 140 3.38 -16.65 -26.06
C GLY A 140 4.01 -17.16 -27.37
N LEU A 141 3.50 -18.26 -27.93
CA LEU A 141 3.95 -18.85 -29.16
C LEU A 141 3.04 -18.34 -30.28
N LYS A 142 3.54 -17.36 -31.03
CA LYS A 142 3.02 -17.05 -32.37
C LYS A 142 3.32 -18.26 -33.25
N ILE A 143 2.42 -19.25 -33.30
CA ILE A 143 2.50 -20.33 -34.27
C ILE A 143 2.10 -19.73 -35.63
N GLU A 144 3.11 -19.32 -36.38
CA GLU A 144 2.97 -18.94 -37.78
C GLU A 144 2.77 -20.23 -38.59
N PHE A 145 1.51 -20.63 -38.81
CA PHE A 145 1.19 -21.65 -39.79
C PHE A 145 1.42 -21.07 -41.19
N ASN A 146 2.67 -21.14 -41.65
CA ASN A 146 3.01 -20.91 -43.04
C ASN A 146 2.70 -22.18 -43.84
N THR A 147 1.43 -22.41 -44.18
CA THR A 147 1.07 -23.32 -45.27
C THR A 147 1.42 -22.64 -46.59
N ARG A 148 2.70 -22.71 -46.96
CA ARG A 148 3.15 -22.41 -48.31
C ARG A 148 2.67 -23.56 -49.21
N ARG A 149 1.75 -23.21 -50.12
CA ARG A 149 1.26 -24.03 -51.23
C ARG A 149 2.40 -24.56 -52.10
#